data_AF-A0A502G4V2-F1
#
_entry.id   AF-A0A502G4V2-F1
#
_cell.length_a   1.000
_cell.length_b   1.000
_cell.length_c   1.000
_cell.angle_alpha   90.00
_cell.angle_beta   90.00
_cell.angle_gamma   90.00
#
_symmetry.space_group_name_H-M   'P 1'
#
loop_
_entity.id
_entity.type
_entity.pdbx_description
1 polymer ?
#
loop_
_entity_poly.entity_id
_entity_poly.type
_entity_poly.pdbx_seq_one_letter_code
_entity_poly.pdbx_strand_id
1 'polypeptide(L)'
;MTDAQSCAHMSVACLNQHELVRKYRCDACDAVMMCACDEAIGQAHLAHQLSHGVDLETQDRIAVTDGFVTGICNECRGLPAASAPAAAIPGRTTKIKRYYWRDLMFAEMVLMAQWQPDHPDAAQEDIAAAHKRFETVALETIKALHARAPKYTMREPSQADIIARYATTIDTFRPAYAEATEKGAVVMLGGVVVSPEVYAARQYEAQGWSVMPLESAPLHALFGVMMWLLIEHPGDPRSQRVSFGSRTAFEGKVPGGEISMRLPSDFGTVGYGRRRAAAIDAHFGIFTPDGFPDRGALLDLFDYWRGHSENLRQYLWAHRDADVDRARRLVEILAPARIIDVLRYLIGGYSDRYVGWPDLLLWRGEEIMLVEVKSSGDKLSADQMRWIADNHDLLKVPFRIAKLHRPSRQPTP
;
A
#
# COMPACT_ATOMS: atom_id res chain seq x y z
N MET A 1 41.48 -9.61 19.52
CA MET A 1 40.16 -9.90 18.91
C MET A 1 39.55 -10.98 19.78
N THR A 2 38.65 -10.60 20.68
CA THR A 2 37.89 -11.53 21.51
C THR A 2 37.04 -12.38 20.57
N ASP A 3 37.11 -13.71 20.69
CA ASP A 3 36.15 -14.62 20.07
C ASP A 3 34.75 -14.12 20.42
N ALA A 4 34.07 -13.51 19.45
CA ALA A 4 32.68 -13.12 19.61
C ALA A 4 31.90 -14.43 19.65
N GLN A 5 31.61 -14.88 20.88
CA GLN A 5 30.80 -16.05 21.13
C GLN A 5 29.45 -15.81 20.46
N SER A 6 29.13 -16.64 19.45
CA SER A 6 27.88 -16.50 18.69
C SER A 6 26.68 -16.52 19.63
N CYS A 7 25.68 -15.68 19.34
CA CYS A 7 24.46 -15.59 20.12
C CYS A 7 23.78 -16.96 20.25
N ALA A 8 23.58 -17.41 21.50
CA ALA A 8 22.90 -18.67 21.83
C ALA A 8 21.41 -18.49 22.22
N HIS A 9 20.90 -17.26 22.21
CA HIS A 9 19.51 -16.97 22.59
C HIS A 9 18.53 -17.37 21.47
N MET A 10 17.37 -17.90 21.87
CA MET A 10 16.34 -18.38 20.93
C MET A 10 15.27 -17.34 20.58
N SER A 11 15.16 -16.25 21.34
CA SER A 11 14.20 -15.17 21.09
C SER A 11 14.79 -14.19 20.07
N VAL A 12 14.22 -14.21 18.87
CA VAL A 12 14.67 -13.40 17.76
C VAL A 12 13.48 -12.84 16.99
N ALA A 13 13.59 -11.60 16.53
CA ALA A 13 12.64 -10.92 15.67
C ALA A 13 13.23 -10.73 14.26
N CYS A 14 12.46 -10.99 13.21
CA CYS A 14 12.88 -10.69 11.85
C CYS A 14 12.85 -9.18 11.60
N LEU A 15 13.96 -8.59 11.16
CA LEU A 15 14.07 -7.15 10.90
C LEU A 15 13.16 -6.71 9.75
N ASN A 16 13.10 -7.53 8.70
CA ASN A 16 12.27 -7.28 7.53
C ASN A 16 11.95 -8.58 6.81
N GLN A 17 10.68 -8.98 6.87
CA GLN A 17 10.20 -10.21 6.25
C GLN A 17 10.25 -10.22 4.72
N HIS A 18 10.46 -9.05 4.11
CA HIS A 18 10.53 -8.84 2.65
C HIS A 18 11.96 -8.90 2.09
N GLU A 19 12.97 -9.22 2.90
CA GLU A 19 14.29 -9.57 2.40
C GLU A 19 14.37 -11.02 1.89
N LEU A 20 15.19 -11.25 0.87
CA LEU A 20 15.46 -12.60 0.35
C LEU A 20 16.27 -13.41 1.36
N VAL A 21 17.43 -12.91 1.79
CA VAL A 21 18.15 -13.47 2.95
C VAL A 21 17.73 -12.68 4.18
N ARG A 22 16.85 -13.25 5.01
CA ARG A 22 16.26 -12.55 6.15
C ARG A 22 17.26 -12.40 7.29
N LYS A 23 17.25 -11.24 7.94
CA LYS A 23 18.02 -10.97 9.14
C LYS A 23 17.11 -10.99 10.35
N TYR A 24 17.66 -11.48 11.43
CA TYR A 24 16.97 -11.64 12.70
C TYR A 24 17.81 -10.95 13.78
N ARG A 25 17.17 -10.13 14.59
CA ARG A 25 17.77 -9.50 15.77
C ARG A 25 17.40 -10.32 17.00
N CYS A 26 18.38 -10.62 17.83
CA CYS A 26 18.18 -11.23 19.14
C CYS A 26 17.58 -10.22 20.12
N ASP A 27 16.50 -10.61 20.81
CA ASP A 27 15.83 -9.71 21.76
C ASP A 27 16.64 -9.49 23.06
N ALA A 28 17.64 -10.35 23.33
CA ALA A 28 18.40 -10.34 24.58
C ALA A 28 19.78 -9.67 24.47
N CYS A 29 20.44 -9.77 23.31
CA CYS A 29 21.80 -9.25 23.12
C CYS A 29 21.97 -8.43 21.84
N ASP A 30 20.88 -8.14 21.12
CA ASP A 30 20.86 -7.36 19.88
C ASP A 30 21.71 -7.91 18.72
N ALA A 31 22.28 -9.11 18.87
CA ALA A 31 23.01 -9.79 17.81
C ALA A 31 22.14 -9.95 16.56
N VAL A 32 22.71 -9.68 15.39
CA VAL A 32 22.03 -9.73 14.11
C VAL A 32 22.61 -10.85 13.28
N MET A 33 21.74 -11.77 12.88
CA MET A 33 22.11 -13.05 12.29
C MET A 33 21.16 -13.43 11.16
N MET A 34 21.64 -14.34 10.30
CA MET A 34 20.88 -14.98 9.23
C MET A 34 20.74 -16.47 9.55
N CYS A 35 19.68 -17.11 9.07
CA CYS A 35 19.54 -18.55 9.29
C CYS A 35 20.45 -19.34 8.34
N ALA A 36 21.19 -20.32 8.85
CA ALA A 36 22.09 -21.17 8.07
C ALA A 36 21.39 -21.90 6.91
N CYS A 37 20.06 -22.09 6.94
CA CYS A 37 19.32 -22.65 5.81
C CYS A 37 19.39 -21.81 4.53
N ASP A 38 19.71 -20.51 4.65
CA ASP A 38 19.85 -19.61 3.53
C ASP A 38 21.32 -19.45 3.06
N GLU A 39 22.29 -20.08 3.75
CA GLU A 39 23.71 -19.80 3.57
C GLU A 39 24.20 -20.05 2.15
N ALA A 40 23.90 -21.23 1.60
CA ALA A 40 24.37 -21.62 0.26
C ALA A 40 23.88 -20.64 -0.83
N ILE A 41 22.58 -20.32 -0.82
CA ILE A 41 21.99 -19.36 -1.77
C ILE A 41 22.52 -17.95 -1.50
N GLY A 42 22.62 -17.57 -0.23
CA GLY A 42 23.10 -16.27 0.21
C GLY A 42 24.51 -15.98 -0.31
N GLN A 43 25.44 -16.91 -0.10
CA GLN A 43 26.83 -16.78 -0.53
C GLN A 43 26.97 -16.83 -2.05
N ALA A 44 26.25 -17.73 -2.73
CA ALA A 44 26.38 -17.91 -4.18
C ALA A 44 25.73 -16.78 -5.00
N HIS A 45 24.59 -16.24 -4.55
CA HIS A 45 23.76 -15.37 -5.38
C HIS A 45 23.47 -13.99 -4.78
N LEU A 46 23.59 -13.85 -3.45
CA LEU A 46 23.11 -12.67 -2.72
C LEU A 46 24.17 -12.11 -1.77
N ALA A 47 25.46 -12.22 -2.12
CA ALA A 47 26.58 -11.77 -1.30
C ALA A 47 26.44 -10.30 -0.85
N HIS A 48 25.88 -9.44 -1.72
CA HIS A 48 25.62 -8.03 -1.43
C HIS A 48 24.58 -7.80 -0.31
N GLN A 49 23.77 -8.81 0.03
CA GLN A 49 22.79 -8.75 1.12
C GLN A 49 23.33 -9.28 2.45
N LEU A 50 24.53 -9.86 2.51
CA LEU A 50 24.95 -10.63 3.69
C LEU A 50 25.50 -9.77 4.84
N SER A 51 25.98 -8.57 4.54
CA SER A 51 26.64 -7.72 5.54
C SER A 51 25.68 -6.86 6.35
N HIS A 52 24.48 -6.58 5.83
CA HIS A 52 23.50 -5.71 6.46
C HIS A 52 22.07 -6.16 6.12
N GLY A 53 21.15 -5.96 7.05
CA GLY A 53 19.71 -5.93 6.79
C GLY A 53 19.15 -4.50 6.83
N VAL A 54 17.89 -4.34 6.44
CA VAL A 54 17.13 -3.11 6.61
C VAL A 54 15.98 -3.38 7.56
N ASP A 55 15.84 -2.57 8.61
CA ASP A 55 14.65 -2.61 9.46
C ASP A 55 13.41 -2.14 8.69
N LEU A 56 12.33 -2.91 8.71
CA LEU A 56 11.14 -2.57 7.93
C LEU A 56 10.44 -1.29 8.42
N GLU A 57 10.40 -1.04 9.73
CA GLU A 57 9.72 0.13 10.26
C GLU A 57 10.62 1.36 10.20
N THR A 58 11.89 1.22 10.57
CA THR A 58 12.77 2.39 10.70
C THR A 58 13.54 2.69 9.42
N GLN A 59 13.58 1.75 8.47
CA GLN A 59 14.40 1.81 7.25
C GLN A 59 15.92 1.93 7.53
N ASP A 60 16.35 1.70 8.77
CA ASP A 60 17.76 1.75 9.13
C ASP A 60 18.51 0.54 8.56
N ARG A 61 19.72 0.76 8.05
CA ARG A 61 20.63 -0.32 7.70
C ARG A 61 21.31 -0.83 8.96
N ILE A 62 21.15 -2.11 9.25
CA ILE A 62 21.66 -2.76 10.46
C ILE A 62 22.71 -3.79 10.05
N ALA A 63 23.93 -3.65 10.59
CA ALA A 63 25.01 -4.58 10.31
C ALA A 63 24.72 -5.97 10.90
N VAL A 64 25.09 -7.00 10.15
CA VAL A 64 25.10 -8.39 10.63
C VAL A 64 26.31 -8.59 11.54
N THR A 65 26.10 -9.13 12.73
CA THR A 65 27.16 -9.33 13.74
C THR A 65 27.66 -10.77 13.78
N ASP A 66 26.76 -11.74 13.58
CA ASP A 66 27.04 -13.17 13.86
C ASP A 66 26.98 -14.05 12.59
N GLY A 67 26.69 -13.47 11.43
CA GLY A 67 26.65 -14.20 10.16
C GLY A 67 25.52 -15.23 10.09
N PHE A 68 25.82 -16.44 9.63
CA PHE A 68 24.86 -17.54 9.53
C PHE A 68 24.87 -18.41 10.79
N VAL A 69 23.69 -18.59 11.39
CA VAL A 69 23.50 -19.37 12.62
C VAL A 69 22.39 -20.41 12.40
N THR A 70 22.56 -21.61 12.95
CA THR A 70 21.57 -22.69 12.83
C THR A 70 20.32 -22.41 13.67
N GLY A 71 19.13 -22.78 13.17
CA GLY A 71 17.93 -22.76 14.01
C GLY A 71 17.36 -21.36 14.29
N ILE A 72 17.62 -20.36 13.45
CA ILE A 72 17.15 -18.98 13.67
C ILE A 72 15.75 -18.75 13.09
N CYS A 73 15.50 -19.16 11.84
CA CYS A 73 14.20 -18.97 11.23
C CYS A 73 13.15 -19.90 11.87
N ASN A 74 11.87 -19.57 11.73
CA ASN A 74 10.78 -20.40 12.28
C ASN A 74 10.84 -21.85 11.78
N GLU A 75 11.14 -22.05 10.50
CA GLU A 75 11.17 -23.39 9.89
C GLU A 75 12.24 -24.28 10.53
N CYS A 76 13.46 -23.77 10.69
CA CYS A 76 14.53 -24.51 11.35
C CYS A 76 14.27 -24.73 12.85
N ARG A 77 13.34 -23.99 13.47
CA ARG A 77 12.86 -24.20 14.84
C ARG A 77 11.65 -25.13 14.93
N GLY A 78 11.13 -25.64 13.81
CA GLY A 78 9.89 -26.41 13.77
C GLY A 78 8.62 -25.58 14.04
N LEU A 79 8.72 -24.25 13.96
CA LEU A 79 7.61 -23.32 14.10
C LEU A 79 6.97 -23.02 12.74
N PRO A 80 5.68 -22.63 12.70
CA PRO A 80 5.03 -22.21 11.46
C PRO A 80 5.80 -21.07 10.77
N ALA A 81 6.01 -21.21 9.46
CA ALA A 81 6.64 -20.17 8.66
C ALA A 81 5.77 -18.90 8.66
N ALA A 82 6.38 -17.75 8.98
CA ALA A 82 5.69 -16.47 8.89
C ALA A 82 5.40 -16.14 7.43
N SER A 83 4.13 -15.90 7.10
CA SER A 83 3.71 -15.47 5.77
C SER A 83 3.93 -13.96 5.61
N ALA A 84 4.59 -13.58 4.53
CA ALA A 84 4.83 -12.19 4.15
C ALA A 84 4.50 -12.00 2.67
N PRO A 85 3.20 -12.01 2.31
CA PRO A 85 2.81 -11.99 0.91
C PRO A 85 3.28 -10.70 0.25
N ALA A 86 3.88 -10.81 -0.93
CA ALA A 86 4.22 -9.65 -1.73
C ALA A 86 2.97 -8.97 -2.30
N ALA A 87 3.11 -7.69 -2.66
CA ALA A 87 2.06 -6.92 -3.32
C ALA A 87 1.60 -7.60 -4.62
N ALA A 88 0.30 -7.46 -4.91
CA ALA A 88 -0.28 -7.96 -6.16
C ALA A 88 0.03 -6.97 -7.30
N ILE A 89 1.05 -7.25 -8.08
CA ILE A 89 1.48 -6.44 -9.23
C ILE A 89 1.38 -7.26 -10.53
N PRO A 90 1.42 -6.63 -11.73
CA PRO A 90 1.50 -7.38 -12.98
C PRO A 90 2.62 -8.43 -12.93
N GLY A 91 2.29 -9.68 -13.30
CA GLY A 91 3.19 -10.84 -13.18
C GLY A 91 3.16 -11.57 -11.83
N ARG A 92 2.62 -10.95 -10.76
CA ARG A 92 2.55 -11.48 -9.39
C ARG A 92 1.14 -11.37 -8.79
N THR A 93 0.14 -11.82 -9.53
CA THR A 93 -1.27 -11.69 -9.14
C THR A 93 -1.82 -12.91 -8.38
N THR A 94 -1.24 -14.10 -8.57
CA THR A 94 -1.75 -15.33 -7.94
C THR A 94 -1.30 -15.43 -6.47
N LYS A 95 -2.11 -16.11 -5.64
CA LYS A 95 -1.76 -16.33 -4.22
C LYS A 95 -0.42 -17.03 -4.05
N ILE A 96 -0.15 -18.07 -4.85
CA ILE A 96 1.15 -18.76 -4.82
C ILE A 96 2.29 -17.79 -5.12
N LYS A 97 2.23 -17.03 -6.22
CA LYS A 97 3.28 -16.06 -6.56
C LYS A 97 3.48 -14.98 -5.49
N ARG A 98 2.42 -14.59 -4.78
CA ARG A 98 2.48 -13.60 -3.71
C ARG A 98 3.03 -14.18 -2.40
N TYR A 99 2.58 -15.34 -1.97
CA TYR A 99 2.97 -15.92 -0.67
C TYR A 99 4.33 -16.64 -0.73
N TYR A 100 4.65 -17.27 -1.86
CA TYR A 100 5.90 -17.99 -2.10
C TYR A 100 6.90 -17.18 -2.92
N TRP A 101 6.77 -15.85 -3.00
CA TRP A 101 7.63 -15.00 -3.83
C TRP A 101 9.13 -15.23 -3.59
N ARG A 102 9.51 -15.45 -2.33
CA ARG A 102 10.89 -15.73 -1.91
C ARG A 102 11.34 -17.13 -2.34
N ASP A 103 10.51 -18.13 -2.08
CA ASP A 103 10.78 -19.53 -2.43
C ASP A 103 10.87 -19.71 -3.96
N LEU A 104 10.03 -19.01 -4.73
CA LEU A 104 10.10 -18.96 -6.20
C LEU A 104 11.42 -18.37 -6.66
N MET A 105 11.82 -17.22 -6.11
CA MET A 105 13.11 -16.58 -6.46
C MET A 105 14.29 -17.52 -6.18
N PHE A 106 14.29 -18.19 -5.03
CA PHE A 106 15.33 -19.14 -4.66
C PHE A 106 15.38 -20.35 -5.60
N ALA A 107 14.22 -20.92 -5.93
CA ALA A 107 14.14 -22.03 -6.87
C ALA A 107 14.64 -21.63 -8.28
N GLU A 108 14.27 -20.45 -8.76
CA GLU A 108 14.75 -19.91 -10.04
C GLU A 108 16.26 -19.69 -10.04
N MET A 109 16.83 -19.12 -8.97
CA MET A 109 18.28 -18.93 -8.82
C MET A 109 19.03 -20.27 -8.89
N VAL A 110 18.54 -21.30 -8.19
CA VAL A 110 19.16 -22.63 -8.18
C VAL A 110 19.12 -23.25 -9.58
N LEU A 111 17.98 -23.18 -10.27
CA LEU A 111 17.85 -23.73 -11.63
C LEU A 111 18.77 -23.02 -12.62
N MET A 112 18.88 -21.69 -12.54
CA MET A 112 19.81 -20.93 -13.37
C MET A 112 21.27 -21.26 -13.05
N ALA A 113 21.62 -21.39 -11.78
CA ALA A 113 22.97 -21.73 -11.35
C ALA A 113 23.42 -23.12 -11.83
N GLN A 114 22.48 -24.06 -11.95
CA GLN A 114 22.73 -25.39 -12.50
C GLN A 114 22.84 -25.38 -14.02
N TRP A 115 22.11 -24.50 -14.70
CA TRP A 115 22.08 -24.45 -16.16
C TRP A 115 23.27 -23.69 -16.77
N GLN A 116 23.72 -22.61 -16.11
CA GLN A 116 24.75 -21.71 -16.63
C GLN A 116 26.10 -22.41 -16.94
N PRO A 117 26.62 -23.34 -16.11
CA PRO A 117 27.89 -24.01 -16.40
C PRO A 117 27.87 -24.85 -17.68
N ASP A 118 26.71 -25.40 -18.04
CA ASP A 118 26.53 -26.18 -19.26
C ASP A 118 26.33 -25.29 -20.50
N HIS A 119 26.14 -23.98 -20.30
CA HIS A 119 25.84 -22.99 -21.35
C HIS A 119 26.66 -21.70 -21.15
N PRO A 120 28.00 -21.77 -21.10
CA PRO A 120 28.85 -20.63 -20.75
C PRO A 120 28.76 -19.48 -21.77
N ASP A 121 28.55 -19.79 -23.04
CA ASP A 121 28.49 -18.84 -24.16
C ASP A 121 27.06 -18.59 -24.66
N ALA A 122 26.04 -18.86 -23.82
CA ALA A 122 24.64 -18.67 -24.21
C ALA A 122 24.35 -17.23 -24.66
N ALA A 123 23.62 -17.08 -25.75
CA ALA A 123 23.16 -15.77 -26.19
C ALA A 123 22.14 -15.19 -25.19
N GLN A 124 21.99 -13.86 -25.19
CA GLN A 124 21.05 -13.18 -24.30
C GLN A 124 19.60 -13.68 -24.46
N GLU A 125 19.22 -14.07 -25.68
CA GLU A 125 17.91 -14.64 -25.97
C GLU A 125 17.72 -16.02 -25.32
N ASP A 126 18.77 -16.86 -25.33
CA ASP A 126 18.75 -18.19 -24.69
C ASP A 126 18.68 -18.06 -23.17
N ILE A 127 19.41 -17.10 -22.60
CA ILE A 127 19.34 -16.78 -21.17
C ILE A 127 17.92 -16.33 -20.79
N ALA A 128 17.32 -15.43 -21.56
CA ALA A 128 15.95 -14.98 -21.33
C ALA A 128 14.92 -16.12 -21.47
N ALA A 129 15.09 -17.00 -22.45
CA ALA A 129 14.26 -18.18 -22.63
C ALA A 129 14.40 -19.17 -21.46
N ALA A 130 15.64 -19.39 -20.99
CA ALA A 130 15.93 -20.23 -19.82
C ALA A 130 15.25 -19.69 -18.56
N HIS A 131 15.35 -18.38 -18.29
CA HIS A 131 14.65 -17.73 -17.18
C HIS A 131 13.13 -17.98 -17.23
N LYS A 132 12.49 -17.73 -18.37
CA LYS A 132 11.04 -17.94 -18.53
C LYS A 132 10.63 -19.40 -18.32
N ARG A 133 11.44 -20.33 -18.81
CA ARG A 133 11.26 -21.77 -18.59
C ARG A 133 11.36 -22.10 -17.10
N PHE A 134 12.38 -21.59 -16.40
CA PHE A 134 12.61 -21.89 -14.99
C PHE A 134 11.61 -21.23 -14.04
N GLU A 135 11.11 -20.02 -14.36
CA GLU A 135 9.96 -19.44 -13.65
C GLU A 135 8.76 -20.40 -13.68
N THR A 136 8.49 -21.00 -14.84
CA THR A 136 7.40 -21.97 -15.00
C THR A 136 7.65 -23.24 -14.18
N VAL A 137 8.87 -23.80 -14.25
CA VAL A 137 9.25 -25.01 -13.50
C VAL A 137 9.18 -24.77 -11.99
N ALA A 138 9.70 -23.64 -11.50
CA ALA A 138 9.66 -23.27 -10.09
C ALA A 138 8.21 -23.12 -9.60
N LEU A 139 7.36 -22.46 -10.39
CA LEU A 139 5.94 -22.28 -10.08
C LEU A 139 5.19 -23.60 -9.95
N GLU A 140 5.34 -24.51 -10.91
CA GLU A 140 4.66 -25.81 -10.87
C GLU A 140 5.18 -26.70 -9.73
N THR A 141 6.49 -26.66 -9.46
CA THR A 141 7.09 -27.36 -8.31
C THR A 141 6.49 -26.87 -7.00
N ILE A 142 6.42 -25.54 -6.80
CA ILE A 142 5.88 -24.95 -5.58
C ILE A 142 4.37 -25.20 -5.44
N LYS A 143 3.60 -25.19 -6.54
CA LYS A 143 2.19 -25.59 -6.52
C LYS A 143 2.01 -27.03 -6.03
N ALA A 144 2.81 -27.96 -6.55
CA ALA A 144 2.76 -29.36 -6.16
C ALA A 144 3.15 -29.54 -4.68
N LEU A 145 4.18 -28.84 -4.21
CA LEU A 145 4.58 -28.83 -2.80
C LEU A 145 3.47 -28.27 -1.90
N HIS A 146 2.88 -27.13 -2.27
CA HIS A 146 1.80 -26.52 -1.51
C HIS A 146 0.58 -27.45 -1.39
N ALA A 147 0.22 -28.16 -2.47
CA ALA A 147 -0.89 -29.11 -2.45
C ALA A 147 -0.67 -30.30 -1.50
N ARG A 148 0.58 -30.71 -1.28
CA ARG A 148 0.95 -31.85 -0.42
C ARG A 148 1.23 -31.45 1.02
N ALA A 149 1.98 -30.36 1.21
CA ALA A 149 2.48 -29.89 2.50
C ALA A 149 2.61 -28.35 2.45
N PRO A 150 1.53 -27.60 2.71
CA PRO A 150 1.53 -26.15 2.57
C PRO A 150 2.44 -25.49 3.61
N LYS A 151 3.55 -24.90 3.15
CA LYS A 151 4.45 -24.07 3.96
C LYS A 151 3.76 -22.83 4.56
N TYR A 152 2.90 -22.15 3.80
CA TYR A 152 2.19 -20.95 4.25
C TYR A 152 0.68 -21.13 4.24
N THR A 153 0.01 -20.51 5.22
CA THR A 153 -1.44 -20.31 5.16
C THR A 153 -1.75 -19.15 4.22
N MET A 154 -2.42 -19.41 3.10
CA MET A 154 -2.85 -18.39 2.13
C MET A 154 -4.29 -17.90 2.35
N ARG A 155 -4.79 -18.05 3.58
CA ARG A 155 -6.12 -17.58 3.98
C ARG A 155 -6.08 -16.06 4.10
N GLU A 156 -6.93 -15.41 3.33
CA GLU A 156 -7.22 -13.98 3.43
C GLU A 156 -8.71 -13.87 3.79
N PRO A 157 -9.13 -12.83 4.54
CA PRO A 157 -10.54 -12.57 4.76
C PRO A 157 -11.27 -12.44 3.42
N SER A 158 -12.42 -13.08 3.29
CA SER A 158 -13.28 -12.83 2.13
C SER A 158 -14.00 -11.49 2.28
N GLN A 159 -14.47 -10.92 1.16
CA GLN A 159 -15.35 -9.75 1.19
C GLN A 159 -16.57 -9.99 2.10
N ALA A 160 -17.14 -11.20 2.10
CA ALA A 160 -18.27 -11.53 2.96
C ALA A 160 -17.89 -11.47 4.44
N ASP A 161 -16.69 -11.98 4.79
CA ASP A 161 -16.17 -11.90 6.16
C ASP A 161 -16.01 -10.45 6.60
N ILE A 162 -15.46 -9.58 5.74
CA ILE A 162 -15.24 -8.16 6.03
C ILE A 162 -16.57 -7.41 6.20
N ILE A 163 -17.51 -7.60 5.27
CA ILE A 163 -18.84 -6.96 5.33
C ILE A 163 -19.58 -7.37 6.60
N ALA A 164 -19.57 -8.66 6.94
CA ALA A 164 -20.22 -9.17 8.14
C ALA A 164 -19.53 -8.68 9.42
N ARG A 165 -18.19 -8.76 9.48
CA ARG A 165 -17.41 -8.38 10.66
C ARG A 165 -17.59 -6.91 11.04
N TYR A 166 -17.67 -6.02 10.06
CA TYR A 166 -17.78 -4.57 10.30
C TYR A 166 -19.19 -4.04 10.03
N ALA A 167 -20.20 -4.91 9.96
CA ALA A 167 -21.61 -4.57 9.74
C ALA A 167 -21.82 -3.54 8.61
N THR A 168 -21.08 -3.69 7.51
CA THR A 168 -21.11 -2.73 6.40
C THR A 168 -22.45 -2.79 5.68
N THR A 169 -23.13 -1.65 5.59
CA THR A 169 -24.41 -1.55 4.88
C THR A 169 -24.21 -1.56 3.37
N ILE A 170 -25.06 -2.31 2.65
CA ILE A 170 -25.06 -2.40 1.19
C ILE A 170 -26.33 -1.77 0.64
N ASP A 171 -26.19 -0.69 -0.12
CA ASP A 171 -27.27 -0.10 -0.89
C ASP A 171 -27.33 -0.79 -2.26
N THR A 172 -28.50 -1.35 -2.62
CA THR A 172 -28.65 -2.17 -3.82
C THR A 172 -29.33 -1.39 -4.94
N PHE A 173 -28.70 -1.35 -6.10
CA PHE A 173 -29.22 -0.73 -7.32
C PHE A 173 -29.35 -1.75 -8.45
N ARG A 174 -30.36 -1.56 -9.32
CA ARG A 174 -30.65 -2.45 -10.45
C ARG A 174 -30.82 -1.66 -11.75
N PRO A 175 -29.74 -1.08 -12.28
CA PRO A 175 -29.82 -0.33 -13.52
C PRO A 175 -29.95 -1.23 -14.75
N ALA A 176 -30.37 -0.64 -15.87
CA ALA A 176 -30.17 -1.24 -17.19
C ALA A 176 -28.68 -1.15 -17.59
N TYR A 177 -28.17 -2.15 -18.31
CA TYR A 177 -26.78 -2.20 -18.80
C TYR A 177 -26.77 -2.07 -20.32
N ALA A 178 -25.73 -1.43 -20.87
CA ALA A 178 -25.53 -1.35 -22.32
C ALA A 178 -25.10 -2.71 -22.91
N GLU A 179 -25.54 -3.03 -24.13
CA GLU A 179 -25.23 -4.30 -24.80
C GLU A 179 -23.80 -4.36 -25.39
N ALA A 180 -23.26 -3.21 -25.81
CA ALA A 180 -21.90 -3.06 -26.32
C ALA A 180 -21.20 -1.94 -25.53
N THR A 181 -20.02 -2.22 -24.98
CA THR A 181 -19.34 -1.31 -24.05
C THR A 181 -17.98 -0.90 -24.60
N GLU A 182 -17.71 0.40 -24.60
CA GLU A 182 -16.33 0.92 -24.51
C GLU A 182 -15.78 0.68 -23.09
N LYS A 183 -14.45 0.72 -22.91
CA LYS A 183 -13.83 0.49 -21.59
C LYS A 183 -14.38 1.47 -20.54
N GLY A 184 -15.01 0.95 -19.49
CA GLY A 184 -15.38 1.69 -18.27
C GLY A 184 -16.84 2.14 -18.19
N ALA A 185 -17.52 2.40 -19.32
CA ALA A 185 -18.93 2.78 -19.33
C ALA A 185 -19.82 1.55 -19.61
N VAL A 186 -20.68 1.19 -18.66
CA VAL A 186 -21.45 -0.07 -18.74
C VAL A 186 -22.92 0.05 -18.31
N VAL A 187 -23.33 1.20 -17.77
CA VAL A 187 -24.65 1.39 -17.14
C VAL A 187 -25.46 2.43 -17.91
N MET A 188 -26.74 2.17 -18.14
CA MET A 188 -27.65 3.12 -18.80
C MET A 188 -28.27 4.08 -17.78
N LEU A 189 -28.20 5.38 -18.08
CA LEU A 189 -28.88 6.44 -17.33
C LEU A 189 -29.52 7.41 -18.32
N GLY A 190 -30.86 7.50 -18.33
CA GLY A 190 -31.56 8.46 -19.19
C GLY A 190 -31.23 8.34 -20.70
N GLY A 191 -30.94 7.13 -21.18
CA GLY A 191 -30.60 6.87 -22.59
C GLY A 191 -29.12 7.01 -22.95
N VAL A 192 -28.24 7.43 -22.02
CA VAL A 192 -26.79 7.49 -22.23
C VAL A 192 -26.06 6.41 -21.42
N VAL A 193 -24.91 5.95 -21.92
CA VAL A 193 -24.04 5.01 -21.21
C VAL A 193 -23.10 5.78 -20.28
N VAL A 194 -23.11 5.44 -19.00
CA VAL A 194 -22.27 6.05 -17.95
C VAL A 194 -21.49 4.99 -17.17
N SER A 195 -20.52 5.44 -16.37
CA SER A 195 -19.82 4.57 -15.43
C SER A 195 -20.72 4.19 -14.23
N PRO A 196 -20.44 3.06 -13.54
CA PRO A 196 -21.12 2.68 -12.31
C PRO A 196 -21.16 3.79 -11.24
N GLU A 197 -20.05 4.51 -11.09
CA GLU A 197 -19.85 5.57 -10.09
C GLU A 197 -20.73 6.77 -10.42
N VAL A 198 -20.78 7.18 -11.69
CA VAL A 198 -21.67 8.26 -12.17
C VAL A 198 -23.14 7.87 -11.97
N TYR A 199 -23.52 6.63 -12.25
CA TYR A 199 -24.87 6.15 -11.99
C TYR A 199 -25.21 6.23 -10.49
N ALA A 200 -24.35 5.68 -9.63
CA ALA A 200 -24.57 5.67 -8.18
C ALA A 200 -24.67 7.09 -7.62
N ALA A 201 -23.76 7.99 -8.03
CA ALA A 201 -23.80 9.41 -7.65
C ALA A 201 -25.17 10.04 -7.97
N ARG A 202 -25.68 9.82 -9.18
CA ARG A 202 -26.99 10.35 -9.62
C ARG A 202 -28.16 9.79 -8.80
N GLN A 203 -28.08 8.53 -8.37
CA GLN A 203 -29.11 7.95 -7.50
C GLN A 203 -29.10 8.56 -6.10
N TYR A 204 -27.92 8.86 -5.54
CA TYR A 204 -27.84 9.56 -4.26
C TYR A 204 -28.23 11.03 -4.36
N GLU A 205 -27.88 11.72 -5.45
CA GLU A 205 -28.36 13.07 -5.73
C GLU A 205 -29.89 13.15 -5.79
N ALA A 206 -30.54 12.17 -6.44
CA ALA A 206 -32.00 12.07 -6.46
C ALA A 206 -32.62 11.84 -5.07
N GLN A 207 -31.84 11.33 -4.12
CA GLN A 207 -32.23 11.17 -2.70
C GLN A 207 -31.90 12.42 -1.85
N GLY A 208 -31.41 13.50 -2.47
CA GLY A 208 -31.11 14.77 -1.82
C GLY A 208 -29.70 14.88 -1.26
N TRP A 209 -28.78 14.00 -1.63
CA TRP A 209 -27.36 14.14 -1.29
C TRP A 209 -26.66 15.06 -2.28
N SER A 210 -25.67 15.81 -1.78
CA SER A 210 -24.61 16.32 -2.65
C SER A 210 -23.51 15.26 -2.74
N VAL A 211 -22.90 15.09 -3.92
CA VAL A 211 -21.94 14.01 -4.20
C VAL A 211 -20.68 14.57 -4.85
N MET A 212 -19.52 14.09 -4.40
CA MET A 212 -18.21 14.40 -4.99
C MET A 212 -17.41 13.10 -5.19
N PRO A 213 -16.83 12.87 -6.37
CA PRO A 213 -15.85 11.80 -6.55
C PRO A 213 -14.64 12.03 -5.64
N LEU A 214 -14.37 11.05 -4.78
CA LEU A 214 -13.30 11.07 -3.80
C LEU A 214 -12.09 10.33 -4.36
N GLU A 215 -12.11 9.00 -4.35
CA GLU A 215 -10.92 8.17 -4.57
C GLU A 215 -9.74 8.60 -3.66
N SER A 216 -8.52 8.13 -3.91
CA SER A 216 -7.37 8.46 -3.05
C SER A 216 -6.75 9.84 -3.32
N ALA A 217 -6.82 10.34 -4.55
CA ALA A 217 -5.99 11.49 -4.98
C ALA A 217 -6.28 12.80 -4.21
N PRO A 218 -7.53 13.22 -3.97
CA PRO A 218 -7.82 14.43 -3.20
C PRO A 218 -7.35 14.35 -1.75
N LEU A 219 -7.34 13.16 -1.16
CA LEU A 219 -6.86 12.95 0.22
C LEU A 219 -5.34 13.05 0.30
N HIS A 220 -4.63 12.61 -0.73
CA HIS A 220 -3.17 12.77 -0.83
C HIS A 220 -2.76 14.20 -1.14
N ALA A 221 -3.55 14.91 -1.95
CA ALA A 221 -3.35 16.32 -2.16
C ALA A 221 -3.60 17.10 -0.86
N LEU A 222 -4.67 16.79 -0.12
CA LEU A 222 -4.94 17.36 1.21
C LEU A 222 -3.79 17.09 2.17
N PHE A 223 -3.34 15.84 2.25
CA PHE A 223 -2.21 15.44 3.07
C PHE A 223 -0.92 16.17 2.68
N GLY A 224 -0.60 16.23 1.38
CA GLY A 224 0.57 16.95 0.88
C GLY A 224 0.53 18.43 1.27
N VAL A 225 -0.59 19.11 1.04
CA VAL A 225 -0.75 20.53 1.40
C VAL A 225 -0.66 20.76 2.90
N MET A 226 -1.31 19.93 3.71
CA MET A 226 -1.41 20.19 5.15
C MET A 226 -0.22 19.65 5.95
N MET A 227 0.55 18.70 5.42
CA MET A 227 1.63 18.03 6.17
C MET A 227 3.04 18.34 5.67
N TRP A 228 3.19 19.08 4.55
CA TRP A 228 4.53 19.33 3.96
C TRP A 228 5.50 19.96 4.97
N LEU A 229 5.05 20.94 5.76
CA LEU A 229 5.90 21.64 6.72
C LEU A 229 6.48 20.69 7.79
N LEU A 230 5.69 19.69 8.21
CA LEU A 230 6.13 18.66 9.13
C LEU A 230 7.10 17.67 8.46
N ILE A 231 6.74 17.19 7.27
CA ILE A 231 7.44 16.11 6.55
C ILE A 231 8.80 16.60 6.05
N GLU A 232 8.85 17.78 5.44
CA GLU A 232 10.07 18.37 4.90
C GLU A 232 10.88 19.14 5.95
N HIS A 233 10.46 19.10 7.22
CA HIS A 233 11.09 19.86 8.29
C HIS A 233 12.60 19.54 8.39
N PRO A 234 13.49 20.55 8.25
CA PRO A 234 14.93 20.31 8.21
C PRO A 234 15.52 19.80 9.53
N GLY A 235 14.79 20.00 10.63
CA GLY A 235 15.16 19.47 11.94
C GLY A 235 14.84 17.98 12.15
N ASP A 236 14.26 17.28 11.17
CA ASP A 236 14.18 15.82 11.25
C ASP A 236 15.59 15.20 11.12
N PRO A 237 16.10 14.46 12.12
CA PRO A 237 17.41 13.81 12.01
C PRO A 237 17.50 12.77 10.90
N ARG A 238 16.37 12.27 10.39
CA ARG A 238 16.29 11.34 9.26
C ARG A 238 16.01 12.02 7.93
N SER A 239 15.88 13.35 7.90
CA SER A 239 15.67 14.07 6.65
C SER A 239 16.87 13.88 5.73
N GLN A 240 16.61 13.35 4.55
CA GLN A 240 17.58 13.23 3.46
C GLN A 240 17.08 13.99 2.24
N ARG A 241 17.99 14.37 1.35
CA ARG A 241 17.62 14.93 0.06
C ARG A 241 17.22 13.79 -0.87
N VAL A 242 16.06 13.91 -1.49
CA VAL A 242 15.59 13.00 -2.53
C VAL A 242 15.33 13.79 -3.81
N SER A 243 15.62 13.16 -4.95
CA SER A 243 15.40 13.74 -6.26
C SER A 243 14.58 12.80 -7.14
N PHE A 244 13.68 13.35 -7.94
CA PHE A 244 12.86 12.60 -8.90
C PHE A 244 12.42 13.51 -10.05
N GLY A 245 12.00 12.92 -11.17
CA GLY A 245 11.51 13.69 -12.33
C GLY A 245 10.09 14.24 -12.11
N SER A 246 9.81 15.43 -12.64
CA SER A 246 8.47 16.03 -12.62
C SER A 246 7.38 15.08 -13.16
N ARG A 247 6.32 14.86 -12.37
CA ARG A 247 5.17 14.04 -12.76
C ARG A 247 4.31 14.76 -13.78
N THR A 248 4.14 16.08 -13.63
CA THR A 248 3.46 16.91 -14.64
C THR A 248 4.10 16.77 -16.02
N ALA A 249 5.44 16.88 -16.09
CA ALA A 249 6.16 16.76 -17.35
C ALA A 249 6.08 15.34 -17.92
N PHE A 250 6.19 14.32 -17.05
CA PHE A 250 6.02 12.91 -17.43
C PHE A 250 4.64 12.63 -18.04
N GLU A 251 3.56 13.10 -17.39
CA GLU A 251 2.19 12.95 -17.89
C GLU A 251 1.96 13.75 -19.18
N GLY A 252 2.52 14.96 -19.26
CA GLY A 252 2.52 15.80 -20.45
C GLY A 252 3.39 15.28 -21.59
N LYS A 253 4.20 14.22 -21.36
CA LYS A 253 5.18 13.66 -22.31
C LYS A 253 6.16 14.72 -22.84
N VAL A 254 6.55 15.66 -21.99
CA VAL A 254 7.54 16.70 -22.31
C VAL A 254 8.79 16.51 -21.43
N PRO A 255 9.97 17.02 -21.85
CA PRO A 255 11.14 17.02 -20.99
C PRO A 255 10.85 17.75 -19.67
N GLY A 256 11.06 17.05 -18.55
CA GLY A 256 10.84 17.58 -17.21
C GLY A 256 12.15 17.90 -16.51
N GLY A 257 12.11 18.88 -15.60
CA GLY A 257 13.20 19.11 -14.66
C GLY A 257 13.24 18.06 -13.54
N GLU A 258 14.39 17.97 -12.89
CA GLU A 258 14.53 17.27 -11.63
C GLU A 258 13.90 18.10 -10.50
N ILE A 259 13.06 17.46 -9.69
CA ILE A 259 12.53 17.99 -8.45
C ILE A 259 13.38 17.45 -7.31
N SER A 260 13.86 18.34 -6.45
CA SER A 260 14.59 18.00 -5.23
C SER A 260 13.79 18.43 -4.01
N MET A 261 13.69 17.55 -3.01
CA MET A 261 13.01 17.85 -1.75
C MET A 261 13.66 17.14 -0.57
N ARG A 262 13.20 17.48 0.64
CA ARG A 262 13.60 16.77 1.87
C ARG A 262 12.56 15.71 2.18
N LEU A 263 13.01 14.47 2.39
CA LEU A 263 12.12 13.40 2.80
C LEU A 263 12.80 12.53 3.86
N PRO A 264 12.18 12.28 5.01
CA PRO A 264 12.71 11.36 6.02
C PRO A 264 12.86 9.95 5.44
N SER A 265 13.95 9.25 5.78
CA SER A 265 14.22 7.90 5.24
C SER A 265 13.16 6.86 5.60
N ASP A 266 12.43 7.08 6.69
CA ASP A 266 11.34 6.24 7.16
C ASP A 266 9.95 6.75 6.75
N PHE A 267 9.85 7.84 5.98
CA PHE A 267 8.58 8.36 5.49
C PHE A 267 7.75 7.25 4.83
N GLY A 268 6.45 7.22 5.12
CA GLY A 268 5.56 6.19 4.60
C GLY A 268 5.30 5.04 5.57
N THR A 269 6.28 4.71 6.42
CA THR A 269 6.17 3.61 7.38
C THR A 269 5.37 4.00 8.63
N VAL A 270 4.91 3.00 9.38
CA VAL A 270 4.38 3.20 10.75
C VAL A 270 5.44 3.73 11.73
N GLY A 271 6.73 3.43 11.46
CA GLY A 271 7.86 3.88 12.25
C GLY A 271 8.00 5.41 12.24
N TYR A 272 7.75 6.05 11.10
CA TYR A 272 7.69 7.51 11.00
C TYR A 272 6.66 8.12 11.95
N GLY A 273 5.43 7.63 11.90
CA GLY A 273 4.34 8.11 12.74
C GLY A 273 4.64 7.98 14.24
N ARG A 274 5.22 6.85 14.66
CA ARG A 274 5.63 6.60 16.05
C ARG A 274 6.77 7.52 16.47
N ARG A 275 7.84 7.59 15.68
CA ARG A 275 9.04 8.40 15.98
C ARG A 275 8.72 9.89 16.05
N ARG A 276 7.86 10.37 15.16
CA ARG A 276 7.50 11.79 15.03
C ARG A 276 6.25 12.17 15.83
N ALA A 277 5.70 11.31 16.69
CA ALA A 277 4.44 11.54 17.39
C ALA A 277 4.34 12.94 18.05
N ALA A 278 5.34 13.34 18.83
CA ALA A 278 5.34 14.65 19.48
C ALA A 278 5.39 15.82 18.48
N ALA A 279 6.15 15.69 17.39
CA ALA A 279 6.21 16.71 16.34
C ALA A 279 4.91 16.75 15.52
N ILE A 280 4.27 15.61 15.31
CA ILE A 280 2.95 15.49 14.68
C ILE A 280 1.91 16.22 15.53
N ASP A 281 1.91 16.00 16.84
CA ASP A 281 0.99 16.68 17.76
C ASP A 281 1.23 18.19 17.79
N ALA A 282 2.50 18.63 17.83
CA ALA A 282 2.84 20.05 17.75
C ALA A 282 2.38 20.69 16.42
N HIS A 283 2.53 19.98 15.30
CA HIS A 283 2.07 20.44 13.99
C HIS A 283 0.54 20.56 13.94
N PHE A 284 -0.19 19.60 14.48
CA PHE A 284 -1.65 19.72 14.59
C PHE A 284 -2.10 20.86 15.51
N GLY A 285 -1.26 21.25 16.49
CA GLY A 285 -1.49 22.46 17.29
C GLY A 285 -1.59 23.75 16.46
N ILE A 286 -0.95 23.81 15.28
CA ILE A 286 -1.07 24.94 14.34
C ILE A 286 -2.50 25.06 13.81
N PHE A 287 -3.21 23.94 13.67
CA PHE A 287 -4.60 23.91 13.18
C PHE A 287 -5.62 24.22 14.27
N THR A 288 -5.18 24.26 15.53
CA THR A 288 -6.03 24.44 16.71
C THR A 288 -5.43 25.47 17.66
N PRO A 289 -5.18 26.73 17.21
CA PRO A 289 -4.47 27.72 18.04
C PRO A 289 -5.18 27.99 19.38
N ASP A 290 -6.51 27.93 19.40
CA ASP A 290 -7.33 28.10 20.61
C ASP A 290 -7.86 26.75 21.17
N GLY A 291 -7.21 25.64 20.81
CA GLY A 291 -7.59 24.29 21.23
C GLY A 291 -8.71 23.64 20.41
N PHE A 292 -9.31 24.36 19.47
CA PHE A 292 -10.33 23.84 18.55
C PHE A 292 -9.97 24.11 17.09
N PRO A 293 -10.19 23.16 16.18
CA PRO A 293 -9.95 23.39 14.76
C PRO A 293 -11.06 24.25 14.16
N ASP A 294 -10.66 25.35 13.51
CA ASP A 294 -11.58 26.23 12.80
C ASP A 294 -11.48 26.02 11.29
N ARG A 295 -12.63 26.07 10.60
CA ARG A 295 -12.70 25.85 9.14
C ARG A 295 -12.02 26.98 8.37
N GLY A 296 -12.22 28.23 8.79
CA GLY A 296 -11.62 29.40 8.14
C GLY A 296 -10.10 29.33 8.22
N ALA A 297 -9.57 29.10 9.42
CA ALA A 297 -8.13 28.93 9.63
C ALA A 297 -7.53 27.78 8.82
N LEU A 298 -8.21 26.62 8.74
CA LEU A 298 -7.77 25.50 7.91
C LEU A 298 -7.74 25.87 6.41
N LEU A 299 -8.74 26.60 5.92
CA LEU A 299 -8.79 27.04 4.52
C LEU A 299 -7.68 28.05 4.22
N ASP A 300 -7.47 29.03 5.12
CA ASP A 300 -6.40 30.03 4.97
C ASP A 300 -5.02 29.37 4.93
N LEU A 301 -4.77 28.42 5.83
CA LEU A 301 -3.53 27.63 5.83
C LEU A 301 -3.39 26.79 4.57
N PHE A 302 -4.47 26.12 4.15
CA PHE A 302 -4.46 25.31 2.92
C PHE A 302 -4.10 26.15 1.70
N ASP A 303 -4.77 27.30 1.53
CA ASP A 303 -4.57 28.19 0.39
C ASP A 303 -3.17 28.81 0.40
N TYR A 304 -2.67 29.17 1.58
CA TYR A 304 -1.30 29.67 1.74
C TYR A 304 -0.24 28.59 1.44
N TRP A 305 -0.42 27.36 1.93
CA TRP A 305 0.55 26.27 1.76
C TRP A 305 0.46 25.54 0.41
N ARG A 306 -0.62 25.75 -0.36
CA ARG A 306 -0.86 25.09 -1.65
C ARG A 306 0.37 25.13 -2.55
N GLY A 307 0.97 26.30 -2.75
CA GLY A 307 2.14 26.48 -3.62
C GLY A 307 3.43 25.89 -3.03
N HIS A 308 3.62 26.00 -1.72
CA HIS A 308 4.83 25.51 -1.05
C HIS A 308 4.92 23.98 -1.00
N SER A 309 3.78 23.31 -0.98
CA SER A 309 3.68 21.84 -0.92
C SER A 309 3.88 21.12 -2.27
N GLU A 310 4.08 21.86 -3.37
CA GLU A 310 4.07 21.31 -4.73
C GLU A 310 5.01 20.11 -4.93
N ASN A 311 6.23 20.20 -4.41
CA ASN A 311 7.22 19.13 -4.54
C ASN A 311 6.76 17.85 -3.85
N LEU A 312 6.27 17.94 -2.60
CA LEU A 312 5.72 16.79 -1.91
C LEU A 312 4.52 16.20 -2.67
N ARG A 313 3.61 17.02 -3.19
CA ARG A 313 2.47 16.52 -3.97
C ARG A 313 2.89 15.81 -5.26
N GLN A 314 3.94 16.27 -5.92
CA GLN A 314 4.55 15.58 -7.07
C GLN A 314 5.13 14.23 -6.66
N TYR A 315 5.80 14.16 -5.51
CA TYR A 315 6.29 12.89 -4.96
C TYR A 315 5.13 11.90 -4.70
N LEU A 316 4.03 12.42 -4.14
CA LEU A 316 2.81 11.67 -3.80
C LEU A 316 1.87 11.40 -4.98
N TRP A 317 2.24 11.74 -6.22
CA TRP A 317 1.37 11.62 -7.40
C TRP A 317 -0.01 12.31 -7.27
N ALA A 318 -0.10 13.35 -6.43
CA ALA A 318 -1.33 14.09 -6.12
C ALA A 318 -1.18 15.58 -6.43
N HIS A 319 -0.62 15.88 -7.59
CA HIS A 319 -0.14 17.21 -8.00
C HIS A 319 -1.08 17.93 -8.97
N ARG A 320 -2.09 17.26 -9.53
CA ARG A 320 -2.99 17.87 -10.53
C ARG A 320 -3.89 18.89 -9.86
N ASP A 321 -4.10 20.04 -10.49
CA ASP A 321 -4.93 21.10 -9.92
C ASP A 321 -6.34 20.62 -9.55
N ALA A 322 -6.94 19.75 -10.37
CA ALA A 322 -8.25 19.15 -10.07
C ALA A 322 -8.25 18.29 -8.78
N ASP A 323 -7.13 17.62 -8.46
CA ASP A 323 -7.00 16.84 -7.22
C ASP A 323 -6.84 17.78 -6.02
N VAL A 324 -6.11 18.88 -6.20
CA VAL A 324 -5.89 19.92 -5.17
C VAL A 324 -7.16 20.73 -4.90
N ASP A 325 -7.93 21.06 -5.92
CA ASP A 325 -9.20 21.77 -5.78
C ASP A 325 -10.22 20.89 -5.05
N ARG A 326 -10.26 19.58 -5.37
CA ARG A 326 -11.06 18.60 -4.61
C ARG A 326 -10.56 18.48 -3.17
N ALA A 327 -9.25 18.52 -2.92
CA ALA A 327 -8.69 18.52 -1.57
C ALA A 327 -9.13 19.74 -0.76
N ARG A 328 -9.11 20.93 -1.37
CA ARG A 328 -9.64 22.15 -0.74
C ARG A 328 -11.13 22.00 -0.44
N ARG A 329 -11.89 21.41 -1.37
CA ARG A 329 -13.32 21.14 -1.19
C ARG A 329 -13.60 20.18 -0.03
N LEU A 330 -12.70 19.24 0.29
CA LEU A 330 -12.82 18.42 1.49
C LEU A 330 -12.80 19.29 2.76
N VAL A 331 -11.92 20.30 2.83
CA VAL A 331 -11.84 21.24 3.96
C VAL A 331 -13.11 22.09 4.07
N GLU A 332 -13.84 22.32 2.99
CA GLU A 332 -15.13 23.03 3.00
C GLU A 332 -16.30 22.16 3.44
N ILE A 333 -16.25 20.85 3.15
CA ILE A 333 -17.34 19.90 3.41
C ILE A 333 -17.21 19.28 4.80
N LEU A 334 -16.05 18.67 5.10
CA LEU A 334 -15.86 17.87 6.31
C LEU A 334 -15.70 18.77 7.53
N ALA A 335 -16.16 18.31 8.69
CA ALA A 335 -15.89 19.02 9.94
C ALA A 335 -14.38 19.20 10.17
N PRO A 336 -13.90 20.33 10.72
CA PRO A 336 -12.47 20.57 10.93
C PRO A 336 -11.75 19.45 11.71
N ALA A 337 -12.38 18.90 12.75
CA ALA A 337 -11.86 17.74 13.49
C ALA A 337 -11.67 16.51 12.59
N ARG A 338 -12.57 16.30 11.62
CA ARG A 338 -12.50 15.19 10.68
C ARG A 338 -11.33 15.31 9.71
N ILE A 339 -10.97 16.53 9.31
CA ILE A 339 -9.75 16.79 8.53
C ILE A 339 -8.52 16.35 9.32
N ILE A 340 -8.44 16.70 10.60
CA ILE A 340 -7.34 16.26 11.48
C ILE A 340 -7.29 14.74 11.61
N ASP A 341 -8.43 14.07 11.80
CA ASP A 341 -8.48 12.60 11.89
C ASP A 341 -7.94 11.93 10.62
N VAL A 342 -8.32 12.43 9.44
CA VAL A 342 -7.83 11.92 8.15
C VAL A 342 -6.31 12.11 8.03
N LEU A 343 -5.80 13.29 8.40
CA LEU A 343 -4.37 13.58 8.37
C LEU A 343 -3.58 12.72 9.37
N ARG A 344 -4.12 12.52 10.59
CA ARG A 344 -3.54 11.63 11.61
C ARG A 344 -3.51 10.18 11.15
N TYR A 345 -4.59 9.73 10.52
CA TYR A 345 -4.67 8.41 9.92
C TYR A 345 -3.61 8.24 8.83
N LEU A 346 -3.49 9.17 7.89
CA LEU A 346 -2.49 9.07 6.82
C LEU A 346 -1.05 9.13 7.36
N ILE A 347 -0.71 10.10 8.23
CA ILE A 347 0.69 10.27 8.70
C ILE A 347 1.18 9.09 9.55
N GLY A 348 0.27 8.34 10.18
CA GLY A 348 0.60 7.19 11.02
C GLY A 348 1.08 5.94 10.25
N GLY A 349 1.01 5.92 8.92
CA GLY A 349 1.37 4.76 8.10
C GLY A 349 1.05 5.00 6.63
N TYR A 350 1.58 6.09 6.07
CA TYR A 350 1.12 6.66 4.80
C TYR A 350 1.16 5.68 3.63
N SER A 351 2.23 4.88 3.49
CA SER A 351 2.38 3.92 2.39
C SER A 351 1.31 2.82 2.42
N ASP A 352 1.00 2.29 3.61
CA ASP A 352 -0.02 1.25 3.78
C ASP A 352 -1.45 1.80 3.63
N ARG A 353 -1.62 3.12 3.77
CA ARG A 353 -2.90 3.83 3.73
C ARG A 353 -3.09 4.65 2.44
N TYR A 354 -2.20 4.44 1.47
CA TYR A 354 -2.17 5.18 0.22
C TYR A 354 -3.36 4.84 -0.70
N VAL A 355 -3.80 3.59 -0.75
CA VAL A 355 -4.89 3.12 -1.63
C VAL A 355 -6.02 2.48 -0.85
N GLY A 356 -7.16 2.28 -1.51
CA GLY A 356 -8.35 1.64 -0.94
C GLY A 356 -9.43 2.60 -0.44
N TRP A 357 -9.24 3.90 -0.65
CA TRP A 357 -10.22 4.94 -0.31
C TRP A 357 -11.50 4.81 -1.15
N PRO A 358 -12.69 5.10 -0.59
CA PRO A 358 -13.96 4.97 -1.30
C PRO A 358 -14.10 5.91 -2.50
N ASP A 359 -14.91 5.50 -3.48
CA ASP A 359 -15.14 6.23 -4.71
C ASP A 359 -15.83 7.58 -4.51
N LEU A 360 -16.79 7.67 -3.58
CA LEU A 360 -17.65 8.85 -3.41
C LEU A 360 -17.65 9.39 -1.98
N LEU A 361 -17.68 10.72 -1.87
CA LEU A 361 -18.06 11.47 -0.68
C LEU A 361 -19.44 12.08 -0.88
N LEU A 362 -20.35 11.79 0.05
CA LEU A 362 -21.70 12.31 0.10
C LEU A 362 -21.85 13.25 1.30
N TRP A 363 -22.60 14.33 1.12
CA TRP A 363 -22.99 15.21 2.23
C TRP A 363 -24.37 15.82 2.07
N ARG A 364 -25.01 16.11 3.21
CA ARG A 364 -26.29 16.83 3.29
C ARG A 364 -26.35 17.58 4.62
N GLY A 365 -26.19 18.90 4.57
CA GLY A 365 -25.93 19.67 5.79
C GLY A 365 -24.63 19.19 6.45
N GLU A 366 -24.71 18.77 7.71
CA GLU A 366 -23.57 18.22 8.47
C GLU A 366 -23.42 16.70 8.34
N GLU A 367 -24.39 16.01 7.74
CA GLU A 367 -24.32 14.56 7.52
C GLU A 367 -23.28 14.24 6.43
N ILE A 368 -22.38 13.30 6.72
CA ILE A 368 -21.34 12.82 5.80
C ILE A 368 -21.45 11.31 5.64
N MET A 369 -21.24 10.82 4.42
CA MET A 369 -21.13 9.40 4.12
C MET A 369 -20.10 9.13 3.04
N LEU A 370 -19.29 8.08 3.21
CA LEU A 370 -18.41 7.55 2.17
C LEU A 370 -19.05 6.34 1.50
N VAL A 371 -18.91 6.24 0.19
CA VAL A 371 -19.50 5.13 -0.58
C VAL A 371 -18.48 4.54 -1.53
N GLU A 372 -18.30 3.23 -1.44
CA GLU A 372 -17.60 2.41 -2.43
C GLU A 372 -18.62 1.84 -3.41
N VAL A 373 -18.41 2.04 -4.71
CA VAL A 373 -19.31 1.59 -5.78
C VAL A 373 -18.79 0.30 -6.37
N LYS A 374 -19.65 -0.72 -6.41
CA LYS A 374 -19.32 -2.03 -6.99
C LYS A 374 -20.29 -2.39 -8.09
N SER A 375 -19.77 -2.54 -9.29
CA SER A 375 -20.52 -3.05 -10.44
C SER A 375 -20.81 -4.56 -10.31
N SER A 376 -21.62 -5.09 -11.22
CA SER A 376 -21.97 -6.51 -11.26
C SER A 376 -20.74 -7.37 -11.54
N GLY A 377 -20.37 -8.21 -10.58
CA GLY A 377 -19.18 -9.09 -10.66
C GLY A 377 -17.91 -8.49 -10.04
N ASP A 378 -17.88 -7.19 -9.76
CA ASP A 378 -16.75 -6.56 -9.09
C ASP A 378 -16.70 -6.91 -7.59
N LYS A 379 -15.48 -7.01 -7.04
CA LYS A 379 -15.19 -7.40 -5.66
C LYS A 379 -14.33 -6.34 -4.98
N LEU A 380 -14.41 -6.26 -3.66
CA LEU A 380 -13.49 -5.45 -2.87
C LEU A 380 -12.05 -5.94 -3.07
N SER A 381 -11.13 -5.00 -3.31
CA SER A 381 -9.70 -5.29 -3.30
C SER A 381 -9.19 -5.51 -1.87
N ALA A 382 -7.98 -6.04 -1.73
CA ALA A 382 -7.34 -6.19 -0.42
C ALA A 382 -7.15 -4.84 0.30
N ASP A 383 -6.84 -3.79 -0.47
CA ASP A 383 -6.66 -2.43 0.06
C ASP A 383 -7.99 -1.83 0.53
N GLN A 384 -9.08 -2.04 -0.20
CA GLN A 384 -10.42 -1.61 0.21
C GLN A 384 -10.89 -2.35 1.47
N MET A 385 -10.65 -3.66 1.54
CA MET A 385 -10.97 -4.44 2.75
C MET A 385 -10.18 -3.98 3.98
N ARG A 386 -8.90 -3.63 3.80
CA ARG A 386 -8.08 -3.01 4.86
C ARG A 386 -8.64 -1.65 5.26
N TRP A 387 -8.96 -0.80 4.29
CA TRP A 387 -9.52 0.53 4.56
C TRP A 387 -10.84 0.44 5.33
N ILE A 388 -11.73 -0.53 5.03
CA ILE A 388 -12.97 -0.73 5.79
C ILE A 388 -12.69 -1.07 7.25
N ALA A 389 -11.71 -1.94 7.52
CA ALA A 389 -11.29 -2.27 8.88
C ALA A 389 -10.72 -1.04 9.60
N ASP A 390 -9.79 -0.34 8.97
CA ASP A 390 -9.18 0.88 9.50
C ASP A 390 -10.21 1.99 9.71
N ASN A 391 -11.22 2.12 8.83
CA ASN A 391 -12.30 3.07 9.03
C ASN A 391 -13.17 2.69 10.22
N HIS A 392 -13.47 1.41 10.44
CA HIS A 392 -14.22 1.00 11.62
C HIS A 392 -13.45 1.30 12.92
N ASP A 393 -12.15 0.98 12.95
CA ASP A 393 -11.35 1.04 14.17
C ASP A 393 -10.84 2.47 14.49
N LEU A 394 -10.50 3.24 13.44
CA LEU A 394 -9.78 4.51 13.57
C LEU A 394 -10.60 5.72 13.13
N LEU A 395 -11.03 5.78 11.86
CA LEU A 395 -11.66 6.98 11.30
C LEU A 395 -13.12 7.16 11.72
N LYS A 396 -13.88 6.07 11.80
CA LYS A 396 -15.31 6.03 12.16
C LYS A 396 -16.16 6.97 11.31
N VAL A 397 -15.87 7.05 10.02
CA VAL A 397 -16.70 7.79 9.06
C VAL A 397 -17.82 6.85 8.58
N PRO A 398 -19.09 7.30 8.53
CA PRO A 398 -20.17 6.48 7.98
C PRO A 398 -19.82 5.99 6.58
N PHE A 399 -19.96 4.68 6.35
CA PHE A 399 -19.52 4.03 5.13
C PHE A 399 -20.56 3.04 4.62
N ARG A 400 -20.74 2.99 3.29
CA ARG A 400 -21.61 2.02 2.61
C ARG A 400 -20.98 1.50 1.32
N ILE A 401 -21.51 0.38 0.85
CA ILE A 401 -21.22 -0.15 -0.48
C ILE A 401 -22.45 0.02 -1.36
N ALA A 402 -22.33 0.74 -2.48
CA ALA A 402 -23.36 0.79 -3.51
C ALA A 402 -23.15 -0.38 -4.50
N LYS A 403 -24.00 -1.41 -4.43
CA LYS A 403 -23.90 -2.59 -5.29
C LYS A 403 -24.87 -2.52 -6.46
N LEU A 404 -24.35 -2.48 -7.68
CA LEU A 404 -25.14 -2.50 -8.91
C LEU A 404 -25.24 -3.94 -9.42
N HIS A 405 -26.47 -4.41 -9.63
CA HIS A 405 -26.75 -5.74 -10.16
C HIS A 405 -27.26 -5.65 -11.60
N ARG A 406 -26.72 -6.52 -12.47
CA ARG A 406 -27.34 -6.76 -13.77
C ARG A 406 -28.72 -7.38 -13.55
N PRO A 407 -29.76 -6.91 -14.25
CA PRO A 407 -31.03 -7.61 -14.31
C PRO A 407 -30.77 -9.05 -14.76
N SER A 408 -31.28 -10.04 -14.03
CA SER A 408 -31.27 -11.42 -14.51
C SER A 408 -31.98 -11.46 -15.86
N ARG A 409 -31.35 -12.03 -16.91
CA ARG A 409 -32.07 -12.41 -18.12
C ARG A 409 -33.22 -13.32 -17.68
N GLN A 410 -34.45 -12.82 -17.69
CA GLN A 410 -35.59 -13.72 -17.66
C GLN A 410 -35.46 -14.60 -18.92
N PRO A 411 -35.60 -15.93 -18.82
CA PRO A 411 -35.79 -16.72 -20.02
C PRO A 411 -37.06 -16.19 -20.69
N THR A 412 -36.92 -15.70 -21.91
CA THR A 412 -38.07 -15.40 -22.77
C THR A 412 -38.92 -16.66 -22.86
N PRO A 413 -40.25 -16.58 -22.66
CA PRO A 413 -41.13 -17.76 -22.73
C PRO A 413 -41.07 -18.47 -24.09
#